data_AF-A0A3D4CWB3-F1
#
_entry.id   AF-A0A3D4CWB3-F1
#
_cell.length_a   1.000
_cell.length_b   1.000
_cell.length_c   1.000
_cell.angle_alpha   90.00
_cell.angle_beta   90.00
_cell.angle_gamma   90.00
#
_symmetry.space_group_name_H-M   'P 1'
#
loop_
_entity.id
_entity.type
_entity.pdbx_description
1 polymer ?
#
loop_
_entity_poly.entity_id
_entity_poly.type
_entity_poly.pdbx_seq_one_letter_code
_entity_poly.pdbx_strand_id
1 'polypeptide(L)'
;ILKAQWPRGHWPWPGKSANFVRIQDGFNDTPFWIMLYAHKVSGDKRYLESARRCADLMLTLQRPGGGWGDQWSFNGSASGNSGVYHGISFNDGPTNAQFRMMVAMYHLTRDQKYIANLHKLWPWIQKANLGEKDPVVGWADQYNDDASPVRARRYEIELPSNYALTRAVGPLLIWLYLITGEEAQIDLLRKAYDWHEQMRLRDLEPENWKLLVQLNRHQARAGHNYCYRPGWGSAWLPDGSNWGGGTGY
;
A
#
# COMPACT_ATOMS: atom_id res chain seq x y z
N ILE A 1 4.82 -12.74 -21.03
CA ILE A 1 4.04 -12.64 -19.77
C ILE A 1 3.24 -13.91 -19.50
N LEU A 2 2.28 -14.31 -20.34
CA LEU A 2 1.50 -15.55 -20.13
C LEU A 2 2.37 -16.80 -19.88
N LYS A 3 3.37 -17.04 -20.75
CA LYS A 3 4.30 -18.18 -20.63
C LYS A 3 5.11 -18.22 -19.33
N ALA A 4 5.27 -17.07 -18.66
CA ALA A 4 6.07 -16.95 -17.45
C ALA A 4 5.23 -17.12 -16.18
N GLN A 5 3.90 -17.18 -16.28
CA GLN A 5 3.04 -17.34 -15.10
C GLN A 5 3.27 -18.73 -14.48
N TRP A 6 3.53 -18.77 -13.18
CA TRP A 6 3.64 -20.03 -12.47
C TRP A 6 2.27 -20.74 -12.37
N PRO A 7 2.22 -22.07 -12.20
CA PRO A 7 0.95 -22.80 -12.11
C PRO A 7 -0.04 -22.27 -11.07
N ARG A 8 0.45 -21.70 -9.97
CA ARG A 8 -0.38 -21.07 -8.92
C ARG A 8 -1.03 -19.76 -9.34
N GLY A 9 -0.57 -19.09 -10.40
CA GLY A 9 -1.19 -17.86 -10.91
C GLY A 9 -0.41 -16.55 -10.68
N HIS A 10 0.71 -16.58 -9.96
CA HIS A 10 1.61 -15.41 -9.79
C HIS A 10 2.75 -15.44 -10.81
N TRP A 11 3.49 -14.34 -10.89
CA TRP A 11 4.66 -14.19 -11.77
C TRP A 11 5.99 -14.19 -11.01
N PRO A 12 7.11 -14.51 -11.70
CA PRO A 12 8.43 -14.56 -11.07
C PRO A 12 8.88 -13.21 -10.51
N TRP A 13 9.49 -13.25 -9.33
CA TRP A 13 10.30 -12.17 -8.79
C TRP A 13 11.79 -12.58 -8.89
N PRO A 14 12.72 -11.68 -9.29
CA PRO A 14 14.12 -12.04 -9.53
C PRO A 14 14.75 -12.81 -8.37
N GLY A 15 15.43 -13.92 -8.70
CA GLY A 15 16.11 -14.77 -7.73
C GLY A 15 15.20 -15.66 -6.88
N LYS A 16 13.88 -15.74 -7.15
CA LYS A 16 12.94 -16.60 -6.42
C LYS A 16 12.25 -17.65 -7.29
N SER A 17 11.73 -18.68 -6.63
CA SER A 17 10.96 -19.77 -7.23
C SER A 17 9.45 -19.55 -7.12
N ALA A 18 8.66 -20.46 -7.70
CA ALA A 18 7.19 -20.49 -7.62
C ALA A 18 6.60 -20.67 -6.20
N ASN A 19 7.46 -20.74 -5.18
CA ASN A 19 7.06 -20.78 -3.77
C ASN A 19 7.04 -19.39 -3.13
N PHE A 20 7.44 -18.34 -3.85
CA PHE A 20 7.50 -16.98 -3.34
C PHE A 20 6.66 -16.04 -4.21
N VAL A 21 5.83 -15.23 -3.57
CA VAL A 21 5.01 -14.21 -4.22
C VAL A 21 5.49 -12.85 -3.74
N ARG A 22 5.99 -12.02 -4.66
CA ARG A 22 6.13 -10.58 -4.42
C ARG A 22 4.77 -9.94 -4.71
N ILE A 23 4.06 -9.51 -3.68
CA ILE A 23 2.68 -8.98 -3.81
C ILE A 23 2.72 -7.51 -4.25
N GLN A 24 3.66 -6.73 -3.70
CA GLN A 24 3.91 -5.32 -4.05
C GLN A 24 4.70 -5.14 -5.37
N ASP A 25 5.09 -3.90 -5.67
CA ASP A 25 5.93 -3.48 -6.81
C ASP A 25 5.37 -3.81 -8.21
N GLY A 26 4.06 -4.03 -8.33
CA GLY A 26 3.47 -4.28 -9.64
C GLY A 26 3.54 -5.73 -10.13
N PHE A 27 4.14 -6.66 -9.37
CA PHE A 27 4.52 -8.00 -9.90
C PHE A 27 3.33 -8.90 -10.25
N ASN A 28 2.13 -8.61 -9.73
CA ASN A 28 0.92 -9.41 -10.01
C ASN A 28 -0.19 -8.61 -10.69
N ASP A 29 -0.40 -7.35 -10.32
CA ASP A 29 -1.45 -6.52 -10.89
C ASP A 29 -1.10 -6.03 -12.30
N THR A 30 0.15 -5.61 -12.56
CA THR A 30 0.58 -5.22 -13.90
C THR A 30 0.36 -6.34 -14.93
N PRO A 31 0.87 -7.57 -14.72
CA PRO A 31 0.59 -8.66 -15.64
C PRO A 31 -0.89 -9.06 -15.65
N PHE A 32 -1.62 -8.98 -14.52
CA PHE A 32 -3.07 -9.21 -14.49
C PHE A 32 -3.83 -8.27 -15.45
N TRP A 33 -3.57 -6.96 -15.39
CA TRP A 33 -4.21 -5.99 -16.29
C TRP A 33 -3.83 -6.22 -17.75
N ILE A 34 -2.57 -6.57 -18.02
CA ILE A 34 -2.12 -6.91 -19.37
C ILE A 34 -2.83 -8.17 -19.88
N MET A 35 -3.04 -9.19 -19.04
CA MET A 35 -3.81 -10.38 -19.43
C MET A 35 -5.28 -10.05 -19.73
N LEU A 36 -5.94 -9.22 -18.91
CA LEU A 36 -7.30 -8.77 -19.20
C LEU A 36 -7.38 -7.96 -20.51
N TYR A 37 -6.43 -7.07 -20.74
CA TYR A 37 -6.36 -6.28 -21.97
C TYR A 37 -6.10 -7.19 -23.19
N ALA A 38 -5.16 -8.14 -23.08
CA ALA A 38 -4.88 -9.12 -24.12
C ALA A 38 -6.12 -9.97 -24.47
N HIS A 39 -6.90 -10.41 -23.47
CA HIS A 39 -8.17 -11.07 -23.70
C HIS A 39 -9.15 -10.16 -24.45
N LYS A 40 -9.31 -8.91 -24.01
CA LYS A 40 -10.22 -7.94 -24.63
C LYS A 40 -9.93 -7.72 -26.12
N VAL A 41 -8.65 -7.61 -26.50
CA VAL A 41 -8.28 -7.33 -27.90
C VAL A 41 -8.25 -8.57 -28.79
N SER A 42 -7.96 -9.75 -28.24
CA SER A 42 -7.79 -10.98 -29.03
C SER A 42 -8.98 -11.94 -28.98
N GLY A 43 -9.84 -11.85 -27.97
CA GLY A 43 -10.86 -12.85 -27.66
C GLY A 43 -10.30 -14.17 -27.08
N ASP A 44 -8.99 -14.34 -27.00
CA ASP A 44 -8.37 -15.58 -26.51
C ASP A 44 -8.59 -15.75 -25.00
N LYS A 45 -9.32 -16.80 -24.63
CA LYS A 45 -9.73 -17.08 -23.25
C LYS A 45 -8.56 -17.41 -22.32
N ARG A 46 -7.42 -17.86 -22.85
CA ARG A 46 -6.24 -18.23 -22.05
C ARG A 46 -5.72 -17.05 -21.23
N TYR A 47 -5.85 -15.83 -21.74
CA TYR A 47 -5.46 -14.63 -21.02
C TYR A 47 -6.43 -14.31 -19.86
N LEU A 48 -7.74 -14.42 -20.09
CA LEU A 48 -8.73 -14.26 -19.01
C LEU A 48 -8.53 -15.31 -17.90
N GLU A 49 -8.29 -16.56 -18.28
CA GLU A 49 -8.00 -17.65 -17.33
C GLU A 49 -6.70 -17.40 -16.56
N SER A 50 -5.69 -16.82 -17.20
CA SER A 50 -4.45 -16.41 -16.53
C SER A 50 -4.69 -15.31 -15.50
N ALA A 51 -5.44 -14.26 -15.86
CA ALA A 51 -5.82 -13.20 -14.93
C ALA A 51 -6.64 -13.75 -13.75
N ARG A 52 -7.60 -14.64 -14.04
CA ARG A 52 -8.43 -15.30 -13.02
C ARG A 52 -7.60 -16.11 -12.03
N ARG A 53 -6.65 -16.93 -12.49
CA ARG A 53 -5.74 -17.69 -11.61
C ARG A 53 -4.96 -16.77 -10.67
N CYS A 54 -4.48 -15.62 -11.17
CA CYS A 54 -3.81 -14.65 -10.32
C CYS A 54 -4.74 -14.10 -9.24
N ALA A 55 -5.96 -13.70 -9.60
CA ALA A 55 -6.90 -13.15 -8.64
C ALA A 55 -7.35 -14.18 -7.60
N ASP A 56 -7.62 -15.42 -8.04
CA ASP A 56 -7.93 -16.53 -7.14
C ASP A 56 -6.78 -16.78 -6.15
N LEU A 57 -5.53 -16.76 -6.62
CA LEU A 57 -4.37 -16.84 -5.73
C LEU A 57 -4.34 -15.67 -4.74
N MET A 58 -4.48 -14.42 -5.20
CA MET A 58 -4.45 -13.25 -4.32
C MET A 58 -5.54 -13.35 -3.25
N LEU A 59 -6.75 -13.83 -3.56
CA LEU A 59 -7.78 -14.09 -2.56
C LEU A 59 -7.32 -15.03 -1.44
N THR A 60 -6.59 -16.10 -1.77
CA THR A 60 -6.05 -17.01 -0.74
C THR A 60 -5.00 -16.36 0.16
N LEU A 61 -4.39 -15.27 -0.28
CA LEU A 61 -3.35 -14.53 0.45
C LEU A 61 -3.90 -13.33 1.21
N GLN A 62 -5.20 -13.04 1.08
CA GLN A 62 -5.84 -11.90 1.74
C GLN A 62 -5.78 -12.07 3.27
N ARG A 63 -5.42 -10.99 3.97
CA ARG A 63 -5.28 -10.98 5.42
C ARG A 63 -6.62 -10.82 6.13
N PRO A 64 -6.72 -11.14 7.44
CA PRO A 64 -7.97 -11.02 8.20
C PRO A 64 -8.62 -9.62 8.14
N GLY A 65 -7.81 -8.56 8.07
CA GLY A 65 -8.27 -7.17 7.90
C GLY A 65 -8.74 -6.80 6.49
N GLY A 66 -8.75 -7.74 5.53
CA GLY A 66 -9.22 -7.52 4.16
C GLY A 66 -8.18 -6.97 3.18
N GLY A 67 -6.96 -6.65 3.64
CA GLY A 67 -5.84 -6.21 2.80
C GLY A 67 -4.82 -7.30 2.51
N TRP A 68 -3.63 -6.88 2.05
CA TRP A 68 -2.53 -7.79 1.69
C TRP A 68 -1.19 -7.25 2.20
N GLY A 69 -0.28 -8.18 2.50
CA GLY A 69 1.11 -7.84 2.84
C GLY A 69 1.97 -7.62 1.59
N ASP A 70 3.24 -7.31 1.81
CA ASP A 70 4.26 -7.08 0.77
C ASP A 70 4.58 -8.36 -0.02
N GLN A 71 4.51 -9.50 0.65
CA GLN A 71 5.06 -10.75 0.15
C GLN A 71 4.43 -11.98 0.81
N TRP A 72 4.54 -13.13 0.14
CA TRP A 72 4.10 -14.42 0.65
C TRP A 72 5.11 -15.52 0.31
N SER A 73 5.22 -16.50 1.21
CA SER A 73 6.06 -17.69 0.99
C SER A 73 5.29 -18.96 1.34
N PHE A 74 5.13 -19.84 0.36
CA PHE A 74 4.44 -21.13 0.53
C PHE A 74 5.28 -22.16 1.30
N ASN A 75 6.59 -21.93 1.42
CA ASN A 75 7.52 -22.87 2.06
C ASN A 75 8.38 -22.19 3.14
N GLY A 76 7.99 -21.00 3.60
CA GLY A 76 8.75 -20.24 4.60
C GLY A 76 10.08 -19.65 4.11
N SER A 77 10.40 -19.74 2.81
CA SER A 77 11.58 -19.08 2.24
C SER A 77 11.54 -17.57 2.47
N ALA A 78 12.66 -17.03 2.94
CA ALA A 78 12.85 -15.60 3.13
C ALA A 78 13.01 -14.89 1.78
N SER A 79 12.43 -13.70 1.67
CA SER A 79 12.65 -12.85 0.49
C SER A 79 14.08 -12.31 0.43
N GLY A 80 14.78 -12.22 1.56
CA GLY A 80 16.07 -11.53 1.67
C GLY A 80 15.91 -10.00 1.82
N ASN A 81 14.68 -9.50 1.71
CA ASN A 81 14.29 -8.11 1.94
C ASN A 81 13.30 -8.06 3.11
N SER A 82 13.35 -7.01 3.90
CA SER A 82 12.33 -6.80 4.93
C SER A 82 11.04 -6.29 4.30
N GLY A 83 9.95 -7.01 4.54
CA GLY A 83 8.60 -6.71 4.07
C GLY A 83 7.60 -7.61 4.79
N VAL A 84 6.36 -7.15 4.91
CA VAL A 84 5.32 -7.77 5.73
C VAL A 84 4.71 -8.99 5.05
N TYR A 85 4.77 -10.13 5.75
CA TYR A 85 4.03 -11.36 5.40
C TYR A 85 2.70 -11.49 6.16
N HIS A 86 2.69 -11.07 7.43
CA HIS A 86 1.59 -11.23 8.38
C HIS A 86 1.00 -9.88 8.76
N GLY A 87 0.36 -9.24 7.79
CA GLY A 87 -0.28 -7.95 7.98
C GLY A 87 -0.56 -7.23 6.67
N ILE A 88 -0.97 -5.97 6.76
CA ILE A 88 -1.42 -5.17 5.64
C ILE A 88 -0.38 -4.12 5.31
N SER A 89 -0.06 -4.00 4.02
CA SER A 89 0.88 -3.03 3.50
C SER A 89 0.23 -2.11 2.49
N PHE A 90 0.62 -0.86 2.56
CA PHE A 90 0.35 0.22 1.62
C PHE A 90 1.60 0.57 0.81
N ASN A 91 2.78 0.10 1.21
CA ASN A 91 4.04 0.31 0.50
C ASN A 91 4.01 -0.32 -0.89
N ASP A 92 4.18 0.50 -1.93
CA ASP A 92 4.18 0.06 -3.33
C ASP A 92 2.90 -0.72 -3.75
N GLY A 93 1.79 -0.45 -3.06
CA GLY A 93 0.42 -0.77 -3.48
C GLY A 93 -0.13 -2.21 -3.33
N PRO A 94 0.41 -3.15 -2.53
CA PRO A 94 -0.08 -4.54 -2.46
C PRO A 94 -1.52 -4.64 -1.94
N THR A 95 -2.02 -3.66 -1.17
CA THR A 95 -3.44 -3.65 -0.81
C THR A 95 -4.29 -3.02 -1.91
N ASN A 96 -3.90 -1.84 -2.39
CA ASN A 96 -4.66 -1.08 -3.40
C ASN A 96 -4.78 -1.79 -4.75
N ALA A 97 -3.71 -2.44 -5.20
CA ALA A 97 -3.70 -3.14 -6.47
C ALA A 97 -4.61 -4.37 -6.41
N GLN A 98 -4.50 -5.17 -5.36
CA GLN A 98 -5.25 -6.39 -5.15
C GLN A 98 -6.73 -6.08 -4.92
N PHE A 99 -7.06 -5.02 -4.16
CA PHE A 99 -8.41 -4.49 -4.04
C PHE A 99 -9.04 -4.22 -5.42
N ARG A 100 -8.34 -3.49 -6.29
CA ARG A 100 -8.84 -3.16 -7.64
C ARG A 100 -8.96 -4.39 -8.53
N MET A 101 -8.02 -5.34 -8.42
CA MET A 101 -8.12 -6.62 -9.12
C MET A 101 -9.38 -7.38 -8.69
N MET A 102 -9.69 -7.41 -7.40
CA MET A 102 -10.88 -8.09 -6.87
C MET A 102 -12.16 -7.44 -7.37
N VAL A 103 -12.27 -6.11 -7.31
CA VAL A 103 -13.42 -5.37 -7.84
C VAL A 103 -13.59 -5.63 -9.33
N ALA A 104 -12.51 -5.59 -10.11
CA ALA A 104 -12.57 -5.90 -11.55
C ALA A 104 -13.03 -7.33 -11.82
N MET A 105 -12.50 -8.32 -11.09
CA MET A 105 -12.92 -9.70 -11.23
C MET A 105 -14.39 -9.91 -10.88
N TYR A 106 -14.88 -9.28 -9.82
CA TYR A 106 -16.30 -9.29 -9.49
C TYR A 106 -17.16 -8.74 -10.63
N HIS A 107 -16.80 -7.61 -11.23
CA HIS A 107 -17.57 -7.07 -12.36
C HIS A 107 -17.52 -7.96 -13.61
N LEU A 108 -16.41 -8.66 -13.83
CA LEU A 108 -16.23 -9.57 -14.97
C LEU A 108 -16.96 -10.90 -14.79
N THR A 109 -17.03 -11.44 -13.58
CA THR A 109 -17.56 -12.80 -13.32
C THR A 109 -18.88 -12.84 -12.56
N ARG A 110 -19.23 -11.74 -11.88
CA ARG A 110 -20.32 -11.65 -10.88
C ARG A 110 -20.17 -12.60 -9.69
N ASP A 111 -18.98 -13.15 -9.50
CA ASP A 111 -18.66 -14.05 -8.40
C ASP A 111 -18.38 -13.25 -7.13
N GLN A 112 -19.28 -13.36 -6.15
CA GLN A 112 -19.26 -12.62 -4.90
C GLN A 112 -17.99 -12.89 -4.07
N LYS A 113 -17.30 -14.03 -4.29
CA LYS A 113 -16.08 -14.37 -3.53
C LYS A 113 -15.01 -13.28 -3.61
N TYR A 114 -14.94 -12.55 -4.73
CA TYR A 114 -13.92 -11.53 -4.93
C TYR A 114 -14.11 -10.32 -4.02
N ILE A 115 -15.35 -9.98 -3.66
CA ILE A 115 -15.66 -8.80 -2.83
C ILE A 115 -16.05 -9.15 -1.40
N ALA A 116 -16.25 -10.43 -1.09
CA ALA A 116 -16.80 -10.93 0.17
C ALA A 116 -16.10 -10.38 1.42
N ASN A 117 -14.80 -10.10 1.36
CA ASN A 117 -14.02 -9.63 2.51
C ASN A 117 -13.52 -8.18 2.39
N LEU A 118 -13.80 -7.47 1.30
CA LEU A 118 -13.27 -6.11 1.12
C LEU A 118 -13.82 -5.13 2.16
N HIS A 119 -15.04 -5.35 2.65
CA HIS A 119 -15.66 -4.56 3.72
C HIS A 119 -14.84 -4.55 5.03
N LYS A 120 -13.98 -5.55 5.27
CA LYS A 120 -13.14 -5.63 6.47
C LYS A 120 -12.06 -4.56 6.52
N LEU A 121 -11.69 -3.99 5.36
CA LEU A 121 -10.72 -2.89 5.30
C LEU A 121 -11.22 -1.65 6.04
N TRP A 122 -12.52 -1.39 6.07
CA TRP A 122 -13.05 -0.19 6.71
C TRP A 122 -12.74 -0.13 8.23
N PRO A 123 -13.22 -1.06 9.07
CA PRO A 123 -12.92 -1.03 10.50
C PRO A 123 -11.41 -1.22 10.77
N TRP A 124 -10.69 -1.90 9.88
CA TRP A 124 -9.24 -2.04 10.00
C TRP A 124 -8.50 -0.72 9.76
N ILE A 125 -8.87 0.05 8.72
CA ILE A 125 -8.28 1.36 8.41
C ILE A 125 -8.53 2.35 9.56
N GLN A 126 -9.73 2.34 10.14
CA GLN A 126 -10.03 3.17 11.31
C GLN A 126 -9.10 2.85 12.48
N LYS A 127 -8.86 1.56 12.74
CA LYS A 127 -7.95 1.11 13.81
C LYS A 127 -6.48 1.46 13.52
N ALA A 128 -6.08 1.41 12.27
CA ALA A 128 -4.68 1.61 11.85
C ALA A 128 -4.20 3.07 11.89
N ASN A 129 -5.08 4.05 12.07
CA ASN A 129 -4.69 5.46 12.16
C ASN A 129 -3.66 5.68 13.28
N LEU A 130 -2.56 6.39 12.98
CA LEU A 130 -1.42 6.64 13.87
C LEU A 130 -1.57 7.89 14.76
N GLY A 131 -2.80 8.24 15.11
CA GLY A 131 -3.12 9.26 16.11
C GLY A 131 -4.08 8.71 17.16
N GLU A 132 -4.38 9.52 18.17
CA GLU A 132 -5.58 9.28 18.99
C GLU A 132 -6.84 9.33 18.10
N LYS A 133 -8.02 8.99 18.63
CA LYS A 133 -9.27 9.03 17.83
C LYS A 133 -9.49 10.38 17.13
N ASP A 134 -8.96 11.44 17.71
CA ASP A 134 -8.84 12.79 17.18
C ASP A 134 -7.53 13.38 17.75
N PRO A 135 -6.53 13.79 16.96
CA PRO A 135 -6.54 13.97 15.51
C PRO A 135 -6.30 12.70 14.67
N VAL A 136 -6.81 12.70 13.43
CA VAL A 136 -6.52 11.66 12.42
C VAL A 136 -5.19 11.97 11.75
N VAL A 137 -4.11 11.44 12.29
CA VAL A 137 -2.72 11.74 11.85
C VAL A 137 -2.39 11.11 10.50
N GLY A 138 -2.97 9.95 10.19
CA GLY A 138 -2.72 9.19 8.96
C GLY A 138 -2.22 7.77 9.23
N TRP A 139 -1.51 7.19 8.27
CA TRP A 139 -1.14 5.77 8.30
C TRP A 139 0.33 5.55 7.94
N ALA A 140 0.93 4.50 8.49
CA ALA A 140 2.23 3.99 8.08
C ALA A 140 2.14 3.23 6.75
N ASP A 141 3.31 2.92 6.20
CA ASP A 141 3.43 2.12 4.99
C ASP A 141 3.10 0.64 5.25
N GLN A 142 3.37 0.09 6.44
CA GLN A 142 3.11 -1.31 6.76
C GLN A 142 2.64 -1.54 8.21
N TYR A 143 1.85 -2.60 8.38
CA TYR A 143 1.23 -2.99 9.65
C TYR A 143 1.21 -4.50 9.85
N ASN A 144 1.17 -4.95 11.11
CA ASN A 144 0.79 -6.31 11.46
C ASN A 144 -0.71 -6.56 11.23
N ASP A 145 -1.14 -7.82 11.28
CA ASP A 145 -2.56 -8.19 11.12
C ASP A 145 -3.50 -7.50 12.13
N ASP A 146 -2.99 -7.18 13.32
CA ASP A 146 -3.74 -6.49 14.39
C ASP A 146 -3.81 -4.96 14.22
N ALA A 147 -3.32 -4.42 13.10
CA ALA A 147 -3.24 -2.98 12.80
C ALA A 147 -2.23 -2.19 13.67
N SER A 148 -1.29 -2.86 14.36
CA SER A 148 -0.11 -2.18 14.89
C SER A 148 0.89 -1.88 13.76
N PRO A 149 1.48 -0.67 13.69
CA PRO A 149 2.47 -0.35 12.67
C PRO A 149 3.71 -1.23 12.85
N VAL A 150 4.37 -1.57 11.75
CA VAL A 150 5.57 -2.41 11.79
C VAL A 150 6.63 -1.91 10.83
N ARG A 151 7.88 -1.92 11.27
CA ARG A 151 9.02 -1.63 10.42
C ARG A 151 9.20 -2.68 9.34
N ALA A 152 9.41 -2.22 8.12
CA ALA A 152 9.95 -3.03 7.04
C ALA A 152 11.47 -2.91 7.02
N ARG A 153 12.04 -2.02 6.20
CA ARG A 153 13.50 -1.79 6.15
C ARG A 153 14.01 -0.95 7.31
N ARG A 154 15.34 -0.95 7.52
CA ARG A 154 15.99 -0.13 8.57
C ARG A 154 15.53 1.33 8.56
N TYR A 155 15.25 1.86 7.37
CA TYR A 155 14.79 3.23 7.11
C TYR A 155 13.28 3.37 6.87
N GLU A 156 12.51 2.28 6.90
CA GLU A 156 11.03 2.29 6.80
C GLU A 156 10.45 1.92 8.15
N ILE A 157 10.39 2.91 9.01
CA ILE A 157 10.07 2.75 10.42
C ILE A 157 8.60 3.11 10.66
N GLU A 158 8.13 2.84 11.87
CA GLU A 158 6.72 2.82 12.29
C GLU A 158 6.10 4.23 12.39
N LEU A 159 5.97 4.91 11.25
CA LEU A 159 5.59 6.32 11.19
C LEU A 159 4.52 6.59 10.14
N PRO A 160 3.71 7.65 10.35
CA PRO A 160 2.84 8.16 9.30
C PRO A 160 3.61 8.47 8.01
N SER A 161 2.99 8.14 6.87
CA SER A 161 3.54 8.33 5.53
C SER A 161 2.54 9.08 4.65
N ASN A 162 3.00 10.16 4.01
CA ASN A 162 2.17 10.91 3.06
C ASN A 162 1.79 10.01 1.88
N TYR A 163 2.67 9.08 1.52
CA TYR A 163 2.42 8.13 0.47
C TYR A 163 1.30 7.18 0.86
N ALA A 164 1.28 6.70 2.10
CA ALA A 164 0.18 5.89 2.61
C ALA A 164 -1.16 6.66 2.55
N LEU A 165 -1.22 7.94 2.95
CA LEU A 165 -2.46 8.72 2.79
C LEU A 165 -2.81 8.94 1.32
N THR A 166 -1.94 9.58 0.56
CA THR A 166 -2.27 10.13 -0.77
C THR A 166 -2.34 9.08 -1.87
N ARG A 167 -1.58 7.99 -1.75
CA ARG A 167 -1.49 6.94 -2.79
C ARG A 167 -2.17 5.64 -2.40
N ALA A 168 -2.46 5.42 -1.12
CA ALA A 168 -3.01 4.16 -0.65
C ALA A 168 -4.37 4.31 0.06
N VAL A 169 -4.38 4.72 1.33
CA VAL A 169 -5.57 4.78 2.17
C VAL A 169 -6.61 5.77 1.65
N GLY A 170 -6.21 6.96 1.19
CA GLY A 170 -7.12 7.94 0.63
C GLY A 170 -7.90 7.40 -0.57
N PRO A 171 -7.23 6.88 -1.61
CA PRO A 171 -7.90 6.18 -2.71
C PRO A 171 -8.76 5.00 -2.25
N LEU A 172 -8.36 4.23 -1.24
CA LEU A 172 -9.19 3.15 -0.68
C LEU A 172 -10.46 3.67 -0.02
N LEU A 173 -10.39 4.74 0.78
CA LEU A 173 -11.55 5.36 1.40
C LEU A 173 -12.54 5.90 0.35
N ILE A 174 -12.05 6.47 -0.76
CA ILE A 174 -12.89 6.85 -1.89
C ILE A 174 -13.57 5.61 -2.51
N TRP A 175 -12.82 4.54 -2.75
CA TRP A 175 -13.39 3.30 -3.28
C TRP A 175 -14.45 2.70 -2.36
N LEU A 176 -14.18 2.64 -1.06
CA LEU A 176 -15.13 2.16 -0.07
C LEU A 176 -16.39 3.02 -0.11
N TYR A 177 -16.24 4.35 -0.17
CA TYR A 177 -17.38 5.27 -0.21
C TYR A 177 -18.23 5.08 -1.46
N LEU A 178 -17.59 4.94 -2.62
CA LEU A 178 -18.28 4.68 -3.88
C LEU A 178 -19.02 3.34 -3.89
N ILE A 179 -18.59 2.38 -3.06
CA ILE A 179 -19.22 1.06 -2.92
C ILE A 179 -20.35 1.08 -1.89
N THR A 180 -20.16 1.72 -0.74
CA THR A 180 -21.09 1.63 0.40
C THR A 180 -22.01 2.83 0.56
N GLY A 181 -21.60 4.01 0.08
CA GLY A 181 -22.27 5.29 0.34
C GLY A 181 -22.09 5.83 1.76
N GLU A 182 -21.18 5.25 2.57
CA GLU A 182 -20.97 5.66 3.96
C GLU A 182 -20.13 6.94 4.06
N GLU A 183 -20.76 8.08 4.37
CA GLU A 183 -20.08 9.39 4.52
C GLU A 183 -18.94 9.37 5.55
N ALA A 184 -19.01 8.52 6.57
CA ALA A 184 -17.95 8.36 7.57
C ALA A 184 -16.57 8.05 6.97
N GLN A 185 -16.53 7.40 5.80
CA GLN A 185 -15.30 7.05 5.10
C GLN A 185 -14.65 8.27 4.44
N ILE A 186 -15.46 9.17 3.87
CA ILE A 186 -14.98 10.44 3.32
C ILE A 186 -14.67 11.43 4.44
N ASP A 187 -15.42 11.44 5.53
CA ASP A 187 -15.13 12.28 6.70
C ASP A 187 -13.79 11.91 7.34
N LEU A 188 -13.46 10.61 7.43
CA LEU A 188 -12.14 10.19 7.90
C LEU A 188 -11.02 10.70 6.98
N LEU A 189 -11.25 10.66 5.66
CA LEU A 189 -10.31 11.19 4.68
C LEU A 189 -10.13 12.70 4.81
N ARG A 190 -11.22 13.46 4.98
CA ARG A 190 -11.19 14.92 5.21
C ARG A 190 -10.37 15.25 6.45
N LYS A 191 -10.64 14.59 7.58
CA LYS A 191 -9.90 14.78 8.84
C LYS A 191 -8.40 14.50 8.68
N ALA A 192 -8.04 13.45 7.95
CA ALA A 192 -6.64 13.16 7.66
C ALA A 192 -5.98 14.28 6.84
N TYR A 193 -6.66 14.81 5.81
CA TYR A 193 -6.15 15.94 5.05
C TYR A 193 -6.10 17.24 5.85
N ASP A 194 -7.07 17.50 6.74
CA ASP A 194 -7.06 18.68 7.61
C ASP A 194 -5.82 18.67 8.52
N TRP A 195 -5.49 17.50 9.09
CA TRP A 195 -4.25 17.34 9.85
C TRP A 195 -3.01 17.59 8.99
N HIS A 196 -2.95 17.00 7.79
CA HIS A 196 -1.81 17.16 6.89
C HIS A 196 -1.64 18.62 6.43
N GLU A 197 -2.74 19.34 6.19
CA GLU A 197 -2.70 20.75 5.83
C GLU A 197 -2.23 21.61 7.00
N GLN A 198 -2.68 21.34 8.22
CA GLN A 198 -2.15 22.01 9.42
C GLN A 198 -0.64 21.80 9.56
N MET A 199 -0.14 20.58 9.35
CA MET A 199 1.29 20.30 9.39
C MET A 199 2.04 20.99 8.24
N ARG A 200 1.48 20.97 7.03
CA ARG A 200 2.05 21.66 5.86
C ARG A 200 2.22 23.16 6.11
N LEU A 201 1.25 23.80 6.76
CA LEU A 201 1.31 25.22 7.11
C LEU A 201 2.40 25.49 8.16
N ARG A 202 2.56 24.62 9.16
CA ARG A 202 3.67 24.71 10.13
C ARG A 202 5.03 24.55 9.43
N ASP A 203 5.17 23.63 8.48
CA ASP A 203 6.42 23.45 7.73
C ASP A 203 6.84 24.69 6.93
N LEU A 204 5.91 25.60 6.61
CA LEU A 204 6.22 26.85 5.92
C LEU A 204 6.86 27.91 6.82
N GLU A 205 6.79 27.77 8.14
CA GLU A 205 7.44 28.67 9.09
C GLU A 205 8.98 28.55 8.97
N PRO A 206 9.71 29.64 8.68
CA PRO A 206 11.15 29.60 8.41
C PRO A 206 12.01 28.91 9.49
N GLU A 207 11.58 28.99 10.76
CA GLU A 207 12.19 28.30 11.90
C GLU A 207 12.24 26.77 11.74
N ASN A 208 11.28 26.19 11.02
CA ASN A 208 11.17 24.75 10.79
C ASN A 208 12.06 24.26 9.64
N TRP A 209 12.66 25.18 8.86
CA TRP A 209 13.46 24.82 7.67
C TRP A 209 14.84 24.25 8.01
N LYS A 210 15.30 24.42 9.25
CA LYS A 210 16.63 23.95 9.68
C LYS A 210 16.79 22.43 9.48
N LEU A 211 15.80 21.65 9.86
CA LEU A 211 15.82 20.19 9.71
C LEU A 211 15.76 19.78 8.23
N LEU A 212 14.90 20.43 7.44
CA LEU A 212 14.80 20.21 5.98
C LEU A 212 16.13 20.45 5.27
N VAL A 213 16.84 21.54 5.62
CA VAL A 213 18.17 21.84 5.06
C VAL A 213 19.19 20.77 5.47
N GLN A 214 19.17 20.31 6.71
CA GLN A 214 20.05 19.23 7.17
C GLN A 214 19.79 17.93 6.41
N LEU A 215 18.51 17.57 6.22
CA LEU A 215 18.08 16.39 5.50
C LEU A 215 18.50 16.45 4.02
N ASN A 216 18.25 17.58 3.35
CA ASN A 216 18.71 17.80 1.97
C ASN A 216 20.23 17.66 1.83
N ARG A 217 21.01 18.23 2.77
CA ARG A 217 22.47 18.10 2.77
C ARG A 217 22.91 16.65 2.96
N HIS A 218 22.24 15.90 3.83
CA HIS A 218 22.53 14.49 4.04
C HIS A 218 22.24 13.67 2.77
N GLN A 219 21.06 13.84 2.17
CA GLN A 219 20.69 13.14 0.94
C GLN A 219 21.64 13.45 -0.21
N ALA A 220 22.01 14.72 -0.40
CA ALA A 220 22.99 15.13 -1.40
C ALA A 220 24.36 14.45 -1.18
N ARG A 221 24.83 14.31 0.07
CA ARG A 221 26.07 13.57 0.38
C ARG A 221 25.96 12.07 0.08
N ALA A 222 24.78 11.49 0.25
CA ALA A 222 24.52 10.09 -0.08
C ALA A 222 24.33 9.86 -1.60
N GLY A 223 24.50 10.89 -2.44
CA GLY A 223 24.31 10.80 -3.89
C GLY A 223 22.84 10.75 -4.31
N HIS A 224 21.92 11.05 -3.41
CA HIS A 224 20.50 11.13 -3.72
C HIS A 224 20.09 12.56 -4.10
N ASN A 225 19.31 12.70 -5.17
CA ASN A 225 18.75 13.98 -5.63
C ASN A 225 17.39 14.29 -4.97
N TYR A 226 17.24 14.02 -3.66
CA TYR A 226 16.05 14.44 -2.94
C TYR A 226 16.15 15.93 -2.60
N CYS A 227 15.19 16.72 -3.08
CA CYS A 227 15.03 18.14 -2.73
C CYS A 227 13.75 18.30 -1.90
N TYR A 228 13.85 18.07 -0.61
CA TYR A 228 12.79 18.39 0.33
C TYR A 228 12.55 19.90 0.34
N ARG A 229 11.29 20.30 0.17
CA ARG A 229 10.86 21.71 0.18
C ARG A 229 9.94 21.95 1.38
N PRO A 230 9.98 23.14 1.99
CA PRO A 230 8.97 23.54 2.96
C PRO A 230 7.55 23.33 2.42
N GLY A 231 6.65 22.84 3.27
CA GLY A 231 5.27 22.51 2.87
C GLY A 231 5.15 21.28 1.96
N TRP A 232 6.19 20.45 1.85
CA TRP A 232 6.09 19.10 1.32
C TRP A 232 6.34 18.14 2.49
N GLY A 233 5.31 17.41 2.93
CA GLY A 233 5.23 16.74 4.25
C GLY A 233 6.23 15.60 4.53
N SER A 234 7.42 15.60 3.94
CA SER A 234 8.46 14.60 4.19
C SER A 234 9.36 14.95 5.39
N ALA A 235 8.98 15.94 6.19
CA ALA A 235 9.53 16.29 7.51
C ALA A 235 8.43 17.14 8.16
N TRP A 236 7.87 16.82 9.33
CA TRP A 236 8.40 17.20 10.66
C TRP A 236 7.29 16.96 11.71
N LEU A 237 7.59 16.77 13.02
CA LEU A 237 6.58 16.87 14.11
C LEU A 237 7.11 17.42 15.46
N PRO A 238 6.19 17.74 16.40
CA PRO A 238 6.44 17.67 17.84
C PRO A 238 5.97 16.39 18.55
N ASP A 239 5.05 15.56 18.03
CA ASP A 239 4.75 14.26 18.68
C ASP A 239 4.32 13.07 17.81
N GLY A 240 3.98 13.22 16.54
CA GLY A 240 3.97 12.08 15.58
C GLY A 240 5.37 11.70 15.03
N SER A 241 6.38 11.91 15.88
CA SER A 241 7.84 12.13 15.77
C SER A 241 8.75 11.77 14.57
N ASN A 242 8.33 11.25 13.42
CA ASN A 242 9.11 11.43 12.17
C ASN A 242 8.25 11.24 10.90
N TRP A 243 8.50 12.00 9.84
CA TRP A 243 7.94 11.80 8.49
C TRP A 243 9.11 11.70 7.53
N GLY A 244 9.11 10.70 6.66
CA GLY A 244 10.18 10.49 5.68
C GLY A 244 11.23 9.47 6.12
N GLY A 245 11.82 8.80 5.12
CA GLY A 245 12.73 7.66 5.31
C GLY A 245 13.76 7.94 6.39
N GLY A 246 13.83 7.05 7.37
CA GLY A 246 14.73 7.17 8.51
C GLY A 246 16.16 7.30 8.02
N THR A 247 16.71 8.51 8.03
CA THR A 247 18.15 8.70 8.01
C THR A 247 18.63 8.20 9.36
N GLY A 248 19.21 7.00 9.38
CA GLY A 248 19.74 6.37 10.58
C GLY A 248 20.92 7.14 11.14
N TYR A 249 20.63 8.27 11.78
CA TYR A 249 21.52 8.92 12.74
C TYR A 249 21.65 8.04 13.99
#